data_AF-X1D9V4-F1
#
_entry.id   AF-X1D9V4-F1
#
_cell.length_a   1.000
_cell.length_b   1.000
_cell.length_c   1.000
_cell.angle_alpha   90.00
_cell.angle_beta   90.00
_cell.angle_gamma   90.00
#
_symmetry.space_group_name_H-M   'P 1'
#
loop_
_entity.id
_entity.type
_entity.pdbx_description
1 polymer ?
#
loop_
_entity_poly.entity_id
_entity_poly.type
_entity_poly.pdbx_seq_one_letter_code
_entity_poly.pdbx_strand_id
1 'polypeptide(L)'
;MKNILILTLLITSCYSIPTKAQENITAAEIIQKADEKVRGKTNTSVMEMEIIRPTWKRSVTMKSWGRGMDYSMTYITAPAKDKGQVFMKRVTEMWNWMPAIGRMIKIPA
;
A
#
# COMPACT_ATOMS: atom_id res chain seq x y z
N MET A 1 16.06 -54.87 30.17
CA MET A 1 14.81 -54.07 30.35
C MET A 1 15.11 -52.61 30.67
N LYS A 2 15.99 -52.28 31.63
CA LYS A 2 16.35 -50.90 32.00
C LYS A 2 16.91 -50.05 30.83
N ASN A 3 17.73 -50.64 29.95
CA ASN A 3 18.31 -49.94 28.78
C ASN A 3 17.28 -49.65 27.68
N ILE A 4 16.26 -50.52 27.51
CA ILE A 4 15.14 -50.28 26.59
C ILE A 4 14.28 -49.12 27.10
N LEU A 5 14.07 -49.05 28.41
CA LEU A 5 13.33 -47.97 29.09
C LEU A 5 14.03 -46.61 28.98
N ILE A 6 15.37 -46.59 29.01
CA ILE A 6 16.18 -45.38 28.79
C ILE A 6 16.11 -44.95 27.33
N LEU A 7 16.15 -45.90 26.39
CA LEU A 7 16.06 -45.61 24.96
C LEU A 7 14.68 -45.06 24.58
N THR A 8 13.60 -45.60 25.14
CA THR A 8 12.23 -45.08 24.92
C THR A 8 12.03 -43.70 25.56
N LEU A 9 12.66 -43.43 26.71
CA LEU A 9 12.63 -42.11 27.34
C LEU A 9 13.41 -41.05 26.53
N LEU A 10 14.53 -41.43 25.93
CA LEU A 10 15.31 -40.54 25.06
C LEU A 10 14.56 -40.22 23.75
N ILE A 11 13.88 -41.22 23.17
CA ILE A 11 13.09 -41.04 21.94
C ILE A 11 11.89 -40.14 22.22
N THR A 12 11.18 -40.30 23.34
CA THR A 12 10.04 -39.44 23.71
C THR A 12 10.46 -38.00 24.04
N SER A 13 11.63 -37.78 24.63
CA SER A 13 12.18 -36.43 24.83
C SER A 13 12.51 -35.72 23.51
N CYS A 14 12.82 -36.46 22.44
CA CYS A 14 13.15 -35.90 21.13
C CYS A 14 11.91 -35.42 20.35
N TYR A 15 10.71 -35.85 20.73
CA TYR A 15 9.43 -35.39 20.14
C TYR A 15 8.92 -34.06 20.73
N SER A 16 9.62 -33.46 21.70
CA SER A 16 9.25 -32.17 22.29
C SER A 16 9.80 -31.00 21.47
N ILE A 17 9.49 -30.96 20.18
CA ILE A 17 9.69 -29.73 19.40
C ILE A 17 8.56 -28.79 19.83
N PRO A 18 8.83 -27.62 20.45
CA PRO A 18 7.81 -26.62 20.65
C PRO A 18 7.26 -26.22 19.28
N THR A 19 6.08 -26.72 18.96
CA THR A 19 5.31 -26.25 17.82
C THR A 19 5.04 -24.78 18.09
N LYS A 20 5.70 -23.91 17.32
CA LYS A 20 5.30 -22.50 17.25
C LYS A 20 3.90 -22.52 16.63
N ALA A 21 2.86 -22.55 17.47
CA ALA A 21 1.51 -22.28 17.04
C ALA A 21 1.56 -20.98 16.22
N GLN A 22 0.90 -20.97 15.05
CA GLN A 22 0.78 -19.78 14.22
C GLN A 22 0.43 -18.60 15.13
N GLU A 23 1.21 -17.51 15.07
CA GLU A 23 0.78 -16.26 15.69
C GLU A 23 -0.65 -16.01 15.23
N ASN A 24 -1.59 -15.86 16.17
CA ASN A 24 -2.98 -15.52 15.89
C ASN A 24 -3.03 -14.08 15.39
N ILE A 25 -2.55 -13.86 14.17
CA ILE A 25 -2.62 -12.57 13.50
C ILE A 25 -4.07 -12.36 13.06
N THR A 26 -4.65 -11.27 13.54
CA THR A 26 -5.99 -10.86 13.17
C THR A 26 -6.00 -10.35 11.72
N ALA A 27 -7.17 -10.42 11.06
CA ALA A 27 -7.32 -9.84 9.73
C ALA A 27 -6.96 -8.34 9.70
N ALA A 28 -7.26 -7.61 10.78
CA ALA A 28 -6.90 -6.19 10.93
C ALA A 28 -5.38 -5.97 10.90
N GLU A 29 -4.61 -6.78 11.62
CA GLU A 29 -3.15 -6.69 11.63
C GLU A 29 -2.53 -7.06 10.27
N ILE A 30 -3.12 -8.00 9.54
CA ILE A 30 -2.68 -8.32 8.17
C ILE A 30 -2.84 -7.09 7.27
N ILE A 31 -4.03 -6.47 7.29
CA ILE A 31 -4.31 -5.28 6.48
C ILE A 31 -3.41 -4.12 6.89
N GLN A 32 -3.21 -3.90 8.19
CA GLN A 32 -2.32 -2.86 8.69
C GLN A 32 -0.88 -3.07 8.18
N LYS A 33 -0.33 -4.28 8.33
CA LYS A 33 1.04 -4.59 7.84
C LYS A 33 1.15 -4.45 6.33
N ALA A 34 0.12 -4.80 5.57
CA ALA A 34 0.10 -4.65 4.12
C ALA A 34 0.07 -3.15 3.72
N ASP A 35 -0.80 -2.37 4.34
CA ASP A 35 -0.93 -0.93 4.12
C ASP A 35 0.37 -0.18 4.47
N GLU A 36 0.99 -0.50 5.60
CA GLU A 36 2.29 0.06 6.00
C GLU A 36 3.39 -0.23 4.99
N LYS A 37 3.43 -1.45 4.43
CA LYS A 37 4.40 -1.83 3.39
C LYS A 37 4.18 -1.10 2.07
N VAL A 38 2.92 -0.98 1.63
CA VAL A 38 2.58 -0.26 0.38
C VAL A 38 2.89 1.22 0.53
N ARG A 39 2.53 1.83 1.66
CA ARG A 39 2.75 3.26 1.90
C ARG A 39 4.23 3.58 2.07
N GLY A 40 4.96 2.79 2.85
CA GLY A 40 6.32 3.10 3.31
C GLY A 40 6.39 4.43 4.09
N LYS A 41 7.61 4.85 4.43
CA LYS A 41 7.85 6.21 4.99
C LYS A 41 7.68 7.28 3.91
N THR A 42 8.21 6.98 2.73
CA THR A 42 8.07 7.76 1.50
C THR A 42 7.88 6.79 0.34
N ASN A 43 7.07 7.14 -0.64
CA ASN A 43 6.91 6.36 -1.85
C ASN A 43 6.96 7.25 -3.10
N THR A 44 7.35 6.63 -4.21
CA THR A 44 7.24 7.20 -5.55
C THR A 44 6.75 6.11 -6.47
N SER A 45 5.73 6.41 -7.27
CA SER A 45 5.17 5.46 -8.23
C SER A 45 4.92 6.12 -9.58
N VAL A 46 4.99 5.31 -10.63
CA VAL A 46 4.50 5.66 -11.97
C VAL A 46 3.43 4.63 -12.28
N MET A 47 2.22 5.09 -12.58
CA MET A 47 1.04 4.24 -12.70
C MET A 47 0.24 4.64 -13.93
N GLU A 48 -0.39 3.64 -14.53
CA GLU A 48 -1.41 3.82 -15.55
C GLU A 48 -2.75 3.40 -14.96
N MET A 49 -3.73 4.30 -15.03
CA MET A 49 -5.10 4.07 -14.58
C MET A 49 -6.00 3.96 -15.79
N GLU A 50 -6.55 2.77 -15.98
CA GLU A 50 -7.57 2.53 -16.99
C GLU A 50 -8.97 2.66 -16.38
N ILE A 51 -9.81 3.49 -17.00
CA ILE A 51 -11.21 3.65 -16.61
C ILE A 51 -12.07 3.10 -17.74
N ILE A 52 -12.76 2.00 -17.43
CA ILE A 52 -13.62 1.27 -18.35
C ILE A 52 -15.08 1.54 -17.98
N ARG A 53 -15.84 2.09 -18.92
CA ARG A 53 -17.31 2.21 -18.84
C ARG A 53 -17.93 1.48 -20.03
N PRO A 54 -19.25 1.14 -19.99
CA PRO A 54 -19.88 0.39 -21.08
C PRO A 54 -19.72 1.04 -22.46
N THR A 55 -19.63 2.37 -22.53
CA THR A 55 -19.60 3.13 -23.79
C THR A 55 -18.21 3.67 -24.15
N TRP A 56 -17.25 3.69 -23.22
CA TRP A 56 -15.92 4.28 -23.46
C TRP A 56 -14.85 3.71 -22.55
N LYS A 57 -13.61 3.78 -23.01
CA LYS A 57 -12.40 3.47 -22.25
C LYS A 57 -11.44 4.65 -22.32
N ARG A 58 -10.87 5.06 -21.20
CA ARG A 58 -9.79 6.06 -21.17
C ARG A 58 -8.65 5.57 -20.28
N SER A 59 -7.43 5.91 -20.65
CA SER A 59 -6.24 5.67 -19.82
C SER A 59 -5.64 7.00 -19.37
N VAL A 60 -5.17 7.04 -18.13
CA VAL A 60 -4.49 8.19 -17.52
C VAL A 60 -3.18 7.70 -16.92
N THR A 61 -2.06 8.27 -17.35
CA THR A 61 -0.75 7.97 -16.76
C THR A 61 -0.38 9.06 -15.78
N MET A 62 0.16 8.67 -14.63
CA MET A 62 0.50 9.59 -13.56
C MET A 62 1.79 9.17 -12.84
N LYS A 63 2.45 10.17 -12.27
CA LYS A 63 3.53 9.99 -11.31
C LYS A 63 3.05 10.47 -9.95
N SER A 64 3.23 9.65 -8.92
CA SER A 64 2.80 9.99 -7.57
C SER A 64 3.96 9.91 -6.60
N TRP A 65 3.87 10.74 -5.56
CA TRP A 65 4.75 10.76 -4.41
C TRP A 65 3.90 10.78 -3.15
N GLY A 66 4.34 10.06 -2.13
CA GLY A 66 3.70 10.02 -0.83
C GLY A 66 4.73 10.10 0.28
N ARG A 67 4.35 10.73 1.39
CA ARG A 67 5.11 10.69 2.64
C ARG A 67 4.13 10.57 3.81
N GLY A 68 4.09 9.38 4.41
CA GLY A 68 3.11 9.05 5.45
C GLY A 68 1.66 9.29 5.00
N MET A 69 0.84 9.76 5.92
CA MET A 69 -0.57 10.10 5.67
C MET A 69 -0.80 11.59 5.36
N ASP A 70 0.19 12.42 5.64
CA ASP A 70 0.03 13.87 5.61
C ASP A 70 0.31 14.46 4.22
N TYR A 71 1.25 13.87 3.47
CA TYR A 71 1.68 14.43 2.20
C TYR A 71 1.48 13.45 1.07
N SER A 72 0.79 13.90 0.02
CA SER A 72 0.77 13.21 -1.26
C SER A 72 0.74 14.21 -2.40
N MET A 73 1.34 13.83 -3.52
CA MET A 73 1.28 14.60 -4.75
C MET A 73 1.12 13.63 -5.93
N THR A 74 0.19 13.92 -6.82
CA THR A 74 -0.02 13.18 -8.06
C THR A 74 0.06 14.14 -9.22
N TYR A 75 0.93 13.84 -10.19
CA TYR A 75 1.13 14.59 -11.41
C TYR A 75 0.66 13.77 -12.60
N ILE A 76 -0.29 14.29 -13.37
CA ILE A 76 -0.80 13.63 -14.58
C ILE A 76 0.18 13.85 -15.73
N THR A 77 0.72 12.77 -16.28
CA THR A 77 1.68 12.79 -17.39
C THR A 77 1.01 12.59 -18.75
N ALA A 78 -0.11 11.88 -18.79
CA ALA A 78 -0.93 11.63 -19.97
C ALA A 78 -2.40 11.37 -19.58
N PRO A 79 -3.38 11.63 -20.46
CA PRO A 79 -3.26 12.06 -21.86
C PRO A 79 -2.99 13.57 -22.01
N ALA A 80 -2.68 14.04 -23.23
CA ALA A 80 -2.34 15.44 -23.50
C ALA A 80 -3.38 16.45 -22.97
N LYS A 81 -4.67 16.08 -22.98
CA LYS A 81 -5.77 16.90 -22.46
C LYS A 81 -5.64 17.19 -20.96
N ASP A 82 -5.16 16.22 -20.19
CA ASP A 82 -5.09 16.31 -18.71
C ASP A 82 -3.64 16.50 -18.21
N LYS A 83 -2.66 16.41 -19.11
CA LYS A 83 -1.24 16.52 -18.82
C LYS A 83 -0.95 17.83 -18.08
N GLY A 84 -0.17 17.72 -17.01
CA GLY A 84 0.22 18.86 -16.20
C GLY A 84 -0.70 19.12 -15.00
N GLN A 85 -1.85 18.45 -14.90
CA GLN A 85 -2.68 18.53 -13.70
C GLN A 85 -1.94 17.96 -12.50
N VAL A 86 -2.02 18.65 -11.36
CA VAL A 86 -1.42 18.22 -10.09
C VAL A 86 -2.49 18.14 -9.04
N PHE A 87 -2.53 17.06 -8.28
CA PHE A 87 -3.27 16.94 -7.04
C PHE A 87 -2.27 16.90 -5.90
N MET A 88 -2.47 17.72 -4.87
CA MET A 88 -1.57 17.80 -3.73
C MET A 88 -2.37 17.78 -2.44
N LYS A 89 -1.99 16.88 -1.53
CA LYS A 89 -2.44 16.88 -0.14
C LYS A 89 -1.29 17.34 0.75
N ARG A 90 -1.59 18.26 1.66
CA ARG A 90 -0.72 18.68 2.76
C ARG A 90 -1.53 18.71 4.05
N VAL A 91 -1.30 17.72 4.91
CA VAL A 91 -2.03 17.49 6.15
C VAL A 91 -3.55 17.42 5.86
N THR A 92 -4.30 18.46 6.20
CA THR A 92 -5.74 18.58 5.95
C THR A 92 -6.07 19.35 4.68
N GLU A 93 -5.08 20.00 4.06
CA GLU A 93 -5.31 20.82 2.87
C GLU A 93 -5.18 20.00 1.60
N MET A 94 -6.18 20.10 0.72
CA MET A 94 -6.15 19.50 -0.60
C MET A 94 -6.21 20.59 -1.67
N TRP A 95 -5.31 20.48 -2.64
CA TRP A 95 -5.13 21.44 -3.71
C TRP A 95 -5.09 20.74 -5.06
N ASN A 96 -5.61 21.41 -6.07
CA ASN A 96 -5.54 20.96 -7.45
C ASN A 96 -5.06 22.08 -8.37
N TRP A 97 -3.98 21.83 -9.10
CA TRP A 97 -3.52 22.70 -10.18
C TRP A 97 -4.11 22.23 -11.50
N MET A 98 -4.79 23.14 -12.19
CA MET A 98 -5.39 22.90 -13.51
C MET A 98 -4.70 23.78 -14.56
N PRO A 99 -3.74 23.25 -15.34
CA PRO A 99 -3.00 24.04 -16.32
C PRO A 99 -3.90 24.57 -17.44
N ALA A 100 -4.96 23.84 -17.81
CA ALA A 100 -5.90 24.24 -18.86
C ALA A 100 -6.58 25.59 -18.60
N ILE A 101 -6.71 25.99 -17.33
CA ILE A 101 -7.29 27.28 -16.92
C ILE A 101 -6.30 28.14 -16.12
N GLY A 102 -5.07 27.67 -15.90
CA GLY A 102 -4.05 28.37 -15.12
C GLY A 102 -4.45 28.65 -13.66
N ARG A 103 -5.25 27.77 -13.03
CA ARG A 103 -5.77 28.01 -11.67
C ARG A 103 -5.31 26.95 -10.68
N MET A 104 -5.07 27.42 -9.46
CA MET A 104 -4.93 26.59 -8.26
C MET A 104 -6.25 26.61 -7.50
N ILE A 105 -6.86 25.44 -7.32
CA ILE A 105 -8.16 25.25 -6.68
C ILE A 105 -7.95 24.55 -5.34
N LYS A 106 -8.51 25.10 -4.26
CA LYS A 106 -8.58 24.42 -2.97
C LYS A 106 -9.79 23.49 -2.97
N ILE A 107 -9.59 22.21 -2.65
CA ILE A 107 -10.67 21.25 -2.47
C ILE A 107 -11.11 21.37 -0.99
N PRO A 108 -12.36 21.77 -0.70
CA PRO A 108 -12.85 21.85 0.66
C PRO A 108 -12.88 20.45 1.30
N ALA A 109 -12.52 20.40 2.59
CA ALA A 109 -12.59 19.19 3.41
C ALA A 109 -14.03 18.93 3.88
#